data_AF-A0A7Y8LSS8-F1
#
_entry.id   AF-A0A7Y8LSS8-F1
#
_cell.length_a   1.000
_cell.length_b   1.000
_cell.length_c   1.000
_cell.angle_alpha   90.00
_cell.angle_beta   90.00
_cell.angle_gamma   90.00
#
_symmetry.space_group_name_H-M   'P 1'
#
loop_
_entity.id
_entity.type
_entity.pdbx_description
1 polymer ?
#
loop_
_entity_poly.entity_id
_entity_poly.type
_entity_poly.pdbx_seq_one_letter_code
_entity_poly.pdbx_strand_id
1 'polypeptide(L)'
;MNYKNLSEMVQSSSLLSQVVGAEKLFLSGRRKRGEDLESAVRFFLEFLHGFESFEFEGPCVTIFGSARFQERHRYYELARELGRALAMSGYA
;
A
#
# COMPACT_ATOMS: atom_id res chain seq x y z
N MET A 1 -15.81 -10.97 -20.75
CA MET A 1 -14.47 -10.36 -20.53
C MET A 1 -13.83 -11.10 -19.35
N ASN A 2 -12.61 -11.63 -19.49
CA ASN A 2 -12.04 -12.61 -18.55
C ASN A 2 -11.19 -11.89 -17.48
N TYR A 3 -11.61 -11.93 -16.21
CA TYR A 3 -11.00 -11.20 -15.08
C TYR A 3 -9.52 -11.54 -14.83
N LYS A 4 -9.05 -12.71 -15.29
CA LYS A 4 -7.63 -13.12 -15.20
C LYS A 4 -6.66 -12.21 -15.97
N ASN A 5 -7.07 -11.67 -17.13
CA ASN A 5 -6.21 -10.78 -17.91
C ASN A 5 -6.09 -9.39 -17.28
N LEU A 6 -7.11 -8.97 -16.52
CA LEU A 6 -7.12 -7.67 -15.84
C LEU A 6 -6.17 -7.69 -14.62
N SER A 7 -6.13 -8.80 -13.88
CA SER A 7 -5.18 -8.97 -12.77
C SER A 7 -3.73 -9.06 -13.24
N GLU A 8 -3.45 -9.67 -14.40
CA GLU A 8 -2.10 -9.72 -14.97
C GLU A 8 -1.63 -8.35 -15.49
N MET A 9 -2.54 -7.57 -16.09
CA MET A 9 -2.27 -6.21 -16.55
C MET A 9 -2.03 -5.22 -15.40
N VAL A 10 -2.75 -5.37 -14.27
CA VAL A 10 -2.58 -4.55 -13.06
C VAL A 10 -1.30 -4.94 -12.28
N GLN A 11 -0.91 -6.22 -12.28
CA GLN A 11 0.39 -6.62 -11.68
C GLN A 11 1.59 -6.05 -12.46
N SER A 12 1.49 -5.97 -13.79
CA SER A 12 2.51 -5.36 -14.66
C SER A 12 2.69 -3.85 -14.41
N SER A 13 1.69 -3.15 -13.87
CA SER A 13 1.75 -1.71 -13.60
C SER A 13 2.07 -1.37 -12.14
N SER A 14 2.45 -2.37 -11.31
CA SER A 14 2.73 -2.17 -9.89
C SER A 14 4.01 -1.37 -9.67
N LEU A 15 3.85 -0.05 -9.50
CA LEU A 15 4.91 0.90 -9.11
C LEU A 15 5.60 0.50 -7.80
N LEU A 16 4.89 -0.21 -6.92
CA LEU A 16 5.43 -0.77 -5.67
C LEU A 16 6.70 -1.60 -5.89
N SER A 17 6.78 -2.37 -6.98
CA SER A 17 7.98 -3.14 -7.31
C SER A 17 9.20 -2.25 -7.63
N GLN A 18 8.95 -1.05 -8.15
CA GLN A 18 9.99 -0.05 -8.50
C GLN A 18 10.42 0.79 -7.29
N VAL A 19 9.63 0.80 -6.22
CA VAL A 19 9.91 1.54 -4.98
C VAL A 19 10.83 0.74 -4.03
N VAL A 20 10.89 -0.59 -4.17
CA VAL A 20 11.77 -1.44 -3.35
C VAL A 20 13.23 -1.04 -3.55
N GLY A 21 13.85 -0.44 -2.51
CA GLY A 21 15.23 0.05 -2.55
C GLY A 21 15.40 1.50 -3.01
N ALA A 22 14.33 2.15 -3.48
CA ALA A 22 14.34 3.56 -3.84
C ALA A 22 14.66 4.46 -2.64
N GLU A 23 14.23 4.10 -1.44
CA GLU A 23 14.54 4.80 -0.19
C GLU A 23 16.05 4.82 0.09
N LYS A 24 16.72 3.67 -0.03
CA LYS A 24 18.17 3.57 0.20
C LYS A 24 18.97 4.40 -0.81
N LEU A 25 18.51 4.43 -2.06
CA LEU A 25 19.09 5.28 -3.12
C LEU A 25 18.84 6.77 -2.85
N PHE A 26 17.63 7.13 -2.40
CA PHE A 26 17.28 8.50 -2.04
C PHE A 26 18.15 9.03 -0.90
N LEU A 27 18.43 8.19 0.11
CA LEU A 27 19.24 8.55 1.28
C LEU A 27 20.76 8.43 1.06
N SER A 28 21.22 8.03 -0.14
CA SER A 28 22.64 7.72 -0.40
C SER A 28 23.58 8.92 -0.59
N GLY A 29 23.07 10.16 -0.59
CA GLY A 29 23.87 11.39 -0.66
C GLY A 29 23.39 12.37 -1.73
N ARG A 30 24.27 13.27 -2.21
CA ARG A 30 23.92 14.27 -3.24
C ARG A 30 23.56 13.59 -4.57
N ARG A 31 22.30 13.75 -4.98
CA ARG A 31 21.78 13.31 -6.28
C ARG A 31 21.88 14.42 -7.32
N LYS A 32 21.73 14.04 -8.59
CA LYS A 32 21.62 15.02 -9.67
C LYS A 32 20.21 15.62 -9.64
N ARG A 33 20.09 16.92 -9.94
CA ARG A 33 18.79 17.63 -9.96
C ARG A 33 17.72 16.94 -10.82
N GLY A 34 18.12 16.30 -11.92
CA GLY A 34 17.19 15.54 -12.79
C GLY A 34 16.62 14.29 -12.12
N GLU A 35 17.41 13.61 -11.30
CA GLU A 35 16.99 12.39 -10.58
C GLU A 35 16.02 12.73 -9.43
N ASP A 36 16.21 13.90 -8.81
CA ASP A 36 15.29 14.43 -7.80
C ASP A 36 13.96 14.84 -8.43
N LEU A 37 13.99 15.48 -9.61
CA LEU A 37 12.79 15.82 -10.37
C LEU A 37 12.00 14.57 -10.78
N GLU A 38 12.67 13.54 -11.28
CA GLU A 38 12.05 12.25 -11.61
C GLU A 38 11.38 11.63 -10.39
N SER A 39 12.06 11.65 -9.23
CA SER A 39 11.52 11.11 -7.98
C SER A 39 10.28 11.89 -7.54
N ALA A 40 10.31 13.22 -7.62
CA ALA A 40 9.18 14.08 -7.26
C ALA A 40 7.95 13.81 -8.14
N VAL A 41 8.16 13.66 -9.46
CA VAL A 41 7.09 13.30 -10.40
C VAL A 41 6.53 11.91 -10.06
N ARG A 42 7.39 10.92 -9.79
CA ARG A 42 6.94 9.58 -9.39
C ARG A 42 6.09 9.62 -8.12
N PHE A 43 6.55 10.28 -7.06
CA PHE A 43 5.80 10.39 -5.81
C PHE A 43 4.46 11.10 -6.02
N PHE A 44 4.42 12.16 -6.83
CA PHE A 44 3.18 12.85 -7.17
C PHE A 44 2.18 11.93 -7.88
N LEU A 45 2.63 11.12 -8.85
CA LEU A 45 1.78 10.14 -9.53
C LEU A 45 1.30 9.04 -8.57
N GLU A 46 2.13 8.59 -7.63
CA GLU A 46 1.73 7.65 -6.58
C GLU A 46 0.65 8.23 -5.67
N PHE A 47 0.73 9.52 -5.30
CA PHE A 47 -0.34 10.18 -4.55
C PHE A 47 -1.65 10.22 -5.34
N LEU A 48 -1.61 10.59 -6.63
CA LEU A 48 -2.83 10.60 -7.47
C LEU A 48 -3.46 9.22 -7.56
N HIS A 49 -2.65 8.19 -7.80
CA HIS A 49 -3.13 6.80 -7.85
C HIS A 49 -3.68 6.34 -6.49
N GLY A 50 -3.05 6.75 -5.40
CA GLY A 50 -3.54 6.53 -4.04
C GLY A 50 -4.92 7.15 -3.86
N PHE A 51 -5.10 8.44 -4.18
CA PHE A 51 -6.38 9.12 -4.02
C PHE A 51 -7.52 8.50 -4.86
N GLU A 52 -7.23 8.03 -6.07
CA GLU A 52 -8.20 7.31 -6.91
C GLU A 52 -8.65 5.99 -6.25
N SER A 53 -7.76 5.33 -5.51
CA SER A 53 -8.04 4.06 -4.85
C SER A 53 -8.74 4.20 -3.48
N PHE A 54 -8.88 5.42 -2.96
CA PHE A 54 -9.39 5.74 -1.61
C PHE A 54 -10.90 6.07 -1.60
N GLU A 55 -11.69 5.48 -2.50
CA GLU A 55 -13.15 5.55 -2.43
C GLU A 55 -13.70 4.47 -1.50
N PHE A 56 -13.96 4.84 -0.24
CA PHE A 56 -14.66 3.97 0.72
C PHE A 56 -16.14 4.34 0.78
N GLU A 57 -17.01 3.34 0.67
CA GLU A 57 -18.47 3.53 0.78
C GLU A 57 -18.95 3.81 2.23
N GLY A 58 -18.08 3.64 3.24
CA GLY A 58 -18.41 3.74 4.66
C GLY A 58 -17.26 4.26 5.54
N PRO A 59 -17.46 4.34 6.87
CA PRO A 59 -16.41 4.77 7.80
C PRO A 59 -15.23 3.78 7.76
N CYS A 60 -14.01 4.31 7.74
CA CYS A 60 -12.79 3.51 7.59
C CYS A 60 -11.94 3.57 8.87
N VAL A 61 -11.41 2.41 9.29
CA VAL A 61 -10.51 2.31 10.46
C VAL A 61 -9.17 1.71 10.03
N THR A 62 -8.09 2.49 10.14
CA THR A 62 -6.74 1.97 9.91
C THR A 62 -6.21 1.26 11.16
N ILE A 63 -5.83 -0.01 11.04
CA ILE A 63 -5.26 -0.82 12.13
C ILE A 63 -3.76 -0.98 11.91
N PHE A 64 -2.95 -0.66 12.93
CA PHE A 64 -1.51 -0.91 12.95
C PHE A 64 -1.15 -2.07 13.88
N GLY A 65 -0.10 -2.83 13.52
CA GLY A 65 0.35 -3.97 14.30
C GLY A 65 1.78 -4.39 13.95
N SER A 66 2.32 -5.31 14.75
CA SER A 66 3.68 -5.84 14.53
C SER A 66 3.72 -6.73 13.30
N ALA A 67 4.57 -6.40 12.33
CA ALA A 67 4.85 -7.25 11.15
C ALA A 67 5.58 -8.56 11.49
N ARG A 68 5.97 -8.77 12.75
CA ARG A 68 6.79 -9.91 13.20
C ARG A 68 5.98 -11.01 13.87
N PHE A 69 4.71 -10.77 14.19
CA PHE A 69 3.87 -11.75 14.86
C PHE A 69 3.40 -12.81 13.87
N GLN A 70 3.64 -14.08 14.21
CA GLN A 70 3.12 -15.21 13.47
C GLN A 70 1.65 -15.43 13.79
N GLU A 71 0.95 -16.20 12.94
CA GLU A 71 -0.50 -16.37 13.01
C GLU A 71 -1.01 -16.84 14.38
N ARG A 72 -0.26 -17.73 15.04
CA ARG A 72 -0.61 -18.28 16.36
C ARG A 72 -0.37 -17.31 17.53
N HIS A 73 0.18 -16.14 17.28
CA HIS A 73 0.45 -15.15 18.31
C HIS A 73 -0.87 -14.56 18.82
N ARG A 74 -1.02 -14.43 20.14
CA ARG A 74 -2.25 -13.92 20.77
C ARG A 74 -2.78 -12.63 20.14
N TYR A 75 -1.90 -11.66 19.85
CA TYR A 75 -2.31 -10.39 19.24
C TYR A 75 -2.67 -10.50 17.76
N TYR A 76 -2.16 -11.51 17.05
CA TYR A 76 -2.56 -11.75 15.67
C TYR A 76 -4.00 -12.25 15.62
N GLU A 77 -4.35 -13.24 16.46
CA GLU A 77 -5.73 -13.73 16.55
C GLU A 77 -6.70 -12.63 16.99
N LEU A 78 -6.32 -11.81 17.99
CA LEU A 78 -7.11 -10.66 18.41
C LEU A 78 -7.34 -9.66 17.26
N ALA A 79 -6.31 -9.38 16.45
CA ALA A 79 -6.45 -8.48 15.31
C ALA A 79 -7.42 -9.04 14.25
N ARG A 80 -7.45 -10.36 14.04
CA ARG A 80 -8.43 -11.01 13.15
C ARG A 80 -9.86 -10.90 13.68
N GLU A 81 -10.05 -11.11 14.97
CA GLU A 81 -11.36 -10.95 15.61
C GLU A 81 -11.85 -9.50 15.53
N LEU A 82 -10.97 -8.53 15.79
CA LEU A 82 -11.25 -7.10 15.65
C LEU A 82 -11.66 -6.75 14.22
N GLY A 83 -10.88 -7.18 13.22
CA GLY A 83 -11.19 -6.93 11.80
C GLY A 83 -12.54 -7.52 11.40
N ARG A 84 -12.87 -8.72 11.87
CA ARG A 84 -14.20 -9.32 11.66
C ARG A 84 -15.31 -8.48 12.27
N ALA A 85 -15.15 -8.02 13.52
CA ALA A 85 -16.15 -7.22 14.20
C ALA A 85 -16.37 -5.86 13.52
N LEU A 86 -15.30 -5.20 13.06
CA LEU A 86 -15.36 -3.95 12.32
C LEU A 86 -16.11 -4.11 10.99
N ALA A 87 -15.75 -5.13 10.21
CA ALA A 87 -16.42 -5.42 8.94
C ALA A 87 -17.92 -5.72 9.13
N MET A 88 -18.28 -6.52 10.14
CA MET A 88 -19.68 -6.77 10.50
C MET A 88 -20.44 -5.52 10.94
N SER A 89 -19.72 -4.51 11.43
CA SER A 89 -20.28 -3.23 11.86
C SER A 89 -20.32 -2.18 10.75
N GLY A 90 -19.96 -2.55 9.50
CA GLY A 90 -20.02 -1.67 8.34
C GLY A 90 -18.79 -0.76 8.17
N TYR A 91 -17.69 -1.05 8.85
CA TYR A 91 -16.43 -0.34 8.63
C TYR A 91 -15.60 -1.00 7.54
N ALA A 92 -14.93 -0.17 6.76
CA ALA A 92 -13.81 -0.58 5.90
C ALA A 92 -12.53 -0.79 6.71
#